data_AF-A0A645IB83-F1
#
_entry.id   AF-A0A645IB83-F1
#
_cell.length_a   1.000
_cell.length_b   1.000
_cell.length_c   1.000
_cell.angle_alpha   90.00
_cell.angle_beta   90.00
_cell.angle_gamma   90.00
#
_symmetry.space_group_name_H-M   'P 1'
#
loop_
_entity.id
_entity.type
_entity.pdbx_description
1 polymer ?
#
loop_
_entity_poly.entity_id
_entity_poly.type
_entity_poly.pdbx_seq_one_letter_code
_entity_poly.pdbx_strand_id
1 'polypeptide(L)'
;MIFAHCTLPLNMADSFTLTTHFESDSSVAVRGILPAGPVTVFKLSADGTRFFVSNGMLLDNPNRSGLCRTQIHVRLEEDVSNMFANPVGNHFLVCRGAFAQQMLALLRFIQ
;
A
#
# COMPACT_ATOMS: atom_id res chain seq x y z
N MET A 1 3.43 9.64 -0.60
CA MET A 1 4.26 8.42 -0.77
C MET A 1 3.72 7.62 -1.95
N ILE A 2 4.59 6.95 -2.72
CA ILE A 2 4.17 6.05 -3.81
C ILE A 2 4.36 4.61 -3.35
N PHE A 3 3.29 3.82 -3.42
CA PHE A 3 3.36 2.37 -3.28
C PHE A 3 3.28 1.75 -4.67
N ALA A 4 4.22 0.88 -4.99
CA ALA A 4 4.25 0.16 -6.25
C ALA A 4 4.30 -1.34 -5.99
N HIS A 5 3.44 -2.10 -6.66
CA HIS A 5 3.42 -3.55 -6.54
C HIS A 5 3.13 -4.22 -7.88
N CYS A 6 3.60 -5.45 -8.00
CA CYS A 6 3.55 -6.20 -9.24
C CYS A 6 2.30 -7.09 -9.35
N THR A 7 1.44 -7.10 -8.33
CA THR A 7 0.10 -7.73 -8.30
C THR A 7 -0.90 -6.85 -7.54
N LEU A 8 -2.20 -7.01 -7.83
CA LEU A 8 -3.31 -6.33 -7.17
C LEU A 8 -4.57 -7.22 -7.22
N PRO A 9 -5.38 -7.31 -6.14
CA PRO A 9 -6.71 -7.92 -6.22
C PRO A 9 -7.60 -7.18 -7.22
N LEU A 10 -8.21 -7.89 -8.17
CA LEU A 10 -8.98 -7.26 -9.25
C LEU A 10 -10.20 -6.48 -8.74
N ASN A 11 -10.81 -6.93 -7.64
CA ASN A 11 -11.95 -6.25 -7.00
C ASN A 11 -11.56 -4.96 -6.26
N MET A 12 -10.26 -4.61 -6.21
CA MET A 12 -9.78 -3.37 -5.61
C MET A 12 -9.63 -2.22 -6.63
N ALA A 13 -9.64 -2.54 -7.92
CA ALA A 13 -9.46 -1.58 -9.02
C ALA A 13 -10.77 -1.35 -9.81
N ASP A 14 -10.95 -0.13 -10.32
CA ASP A 14 -12.04 0.20 -11.25
C ASP A 14 -11.79 -0.36 -12.65
N SER A 15 -10.51 -0.41 -13.04
CA SER A 15 -10.06 -0.99 -14.30
C SER A 15 -8.63 -1.49 -14.19
N PHE A 16 -8.22 -2.36 -15.11
CA PHE A 16 -6.85 -2.84 -15.16
C PHE A 16 -6.38 -3.08 -16.59
N THR A 17 -5.07 -3.03 -16.78
CA THR A 17 -4.39 -3.53 -17.98
C THR A 17 -3.40 -4.62 -17.59
N LEU A 18 -3.07 -5.46 -18.57
CA LEU A 18 -1.99 -6.43 -18.44
C LEU A 18 -0.71 -5.81 -19.00
N THR A 19 0.39 -5.92 -18.26
CA THR A 19 1.69 -5.37 -18.66
C THR A 19 2.83 -6.26 -18.17
N THR A 20 4.00 -6.11 -18.77
CA THR A 20 5.22 -6.85 -18.42
C THR A 20 5.89 -6.29 -17.17
N HIS A 21 6.91 -6.98 -16.65
CA HIS A 21 7.74 -6.41 -15.58
C HIS A 21 8.59 -5.25 -16.13
N PHE A 22 8.70 -4.14 -15.41
CA PHE A 22 9.42 -2.96 -15.91
C PHE A 22 10.92 -3.21 -16.11
N GLU A 23 11.51 -4.14 -15.34
CA GLU A 23 12.95 -4.41 -15.34
C GLU A 23 13.35 -5.45 -16.39
N SER A 24 12.50 -6.45 -16.63
CA SER A 24 12.87 -7.63 -17.42
C SER A 24 12.10 -7.79 -18.72
N ASP A 25 11.09 -6.96 -18.96
CA ASP A 25 10.12 -7.06 -20.06
C ASP A 25 9.48 -8.46 -20.23
N SER A 26 9.58 -9.27 -19.20
CA SER A 26 9.10 -10.65 -19.15
C SER A 26 8.05 -10.78 -18.06
N SER A 27 7.17 -11.79 -18.21
CA SER A 27 6.05 -12.09 -17.30
C SER A 27 4.98 -11.00 -17.23
N VAL A 28 3.72 -11.41 -17.43
CA VAL A 28 2.55 -10.52 -17.45
C VAL A 28 1.93 -10.43 -16.06
N ALA A 29 1.57 -9.22 -15.63
CA ALA A 29 0.66 -9.05 -14.50
C ALA A 29 -0.17 -7.76 -14.59
N VAL A 30 -0.98 -7.57 -13.56
CA VAL A 30 -1.98 -6.52 -13.46
C VAL A 30 -1.34 -5.17 -13.13
N ARG A 31 -1.66 -4.18 -13.96
CA ARG A 31 -1.61 -2.76 -13.60
C ARG A 31 -3.05 -2.30 -13.36
N GLY A 32 -3.43 -2.17 -12.09
CA GLY A 32 -4.75 -1.70 -11.70
C GLY A 32 -4.79 -0.17 -11.58
N ILE A 33 -5.96 0.40 -11.86
CA ILE A 33 -6.30 1.79 -11.58
C ILE A 33 -7.31 1.79 -10.44
N LEU A 34 -6.90 2.35 -9.31
CA LEU A 34 -7.74 2.43 -8.11
C LEU A 34 -8.42 3.80 -8.04
N PRO A 35 -9.70 3.88 -7.65
CA PRO A 35 -10.37 5.17 -7.49
C PRO A 35 -9.67 6.02 -6.43
N ALA A 36 -9.66 7.34 -6.56
CA ALA A 36 -9.25 8.20 -5.44
C ALA A 36 -10.15 7.94 -4.21
N GLY A 37 -9.62 8.16 -3.00
CA GLY A 37 -10.41 8.00 -1.79
C GLY A 37 -9.63 7.55 -0.56
N PRO A 38 -10.34 7.39 0.57
CA PRO A 38 -9.73 7.03 1.84
C PRO A 38 -9.05 5.66 1.75
N VAL A 39 -7.90 5.54 2.41
CA VAL A 39 -7.14 4.30 2.55
C VAL A 39 -6.57 4.19 3.96
N THR A 40 -6.21 2.97 4.35
CA THR A 40 -5.45 2.68 5.56
C THR A 40 -4.19 1.94 5.17
N VAL A 41 -3.04 2.44 5.59
CA VAL A 41 -1.74 1.81 5.42
C VAL A 41 -1.32 1.19 6.75
N PHE A 42 -0.93 -0.08 6.70
CA PHE A 42 -0.59 -0.87 7.88
C PHE A 42 0.66 -1.73 7.65
N LYS A 43 1.40 -1.95 8.74
CA LYS A 43 2.55 -2.87 8.80
C LYS A 43 2.76 -3.39 10.21
N LEU A 44 3.22 -4.63 10.33
CA LEU A 44 3.48 -5.33 11.60
C LEU A 44 4.83 -6.03 11.56
N SER A 45 5.52 -6.07 12.71
CA SER A 45 6.78 -6.80 12.87
C SER A 45 6.56 -8.30 12.91
N ALA A 46 7.58 -9.06 12.54
CA ALA A 46 7.51 -10.51 12.52
C ALA A 46 7.19 -11.11 13.90
N ASP A 47 7.63 -10.45 14.97
CA ASP A 47 7.35 -10.80 16.37
C ASP A 47 6.06 -10.16 16.92
N GLY A 48 5.32 -9.39 16.10
CA GLY A 48 4.05 -8.75 16.47
C GLY A 48 4.16 -7.60 17.49
N THR A 49 5.37 -7.23 17.91
CA THR A 49 5.60 -6.23 18.98
C THR A 49 5.51 -4.79 18.51
N ARG A 50 5.75 -4.54 17.22
CA ARG A 50 5.80 -3.20 16.63
C ARG A 50 4.94 -3.12 15.39
N PHE A 51 4.25 -2.00 15.22
CA PHE A 51 3.42 -1.76 14.06
C PHE A 51 3.47 -0.30 13.61
N PHE A 52 3.06 -0.08 12.37
CA PHE A 52 2.72 1.22 11.83
C PHE A 52 1.29 1.15 11.30
N VAL A 53 0.43 2.09 11.67
CA VAL A 53 -0.93 2.23 11.17
C VAL A 53 -1.14 3.70 10.82
N SER A 54 -1.65 3.99 9.63
CA SER A 54 -2.02 5.35 9.25
C SER A 54 -3.22 5.34 8.31
N ASN A 55 -4.20 6.20 8.59
CA ASN A 55 -5.16 6.58 7.56
C ASN A 55 -4.46 7.45 6.50
N GLY A 56 -5.09 7.56 5.33
CA GLY A 56 -4.61 8.42 4.28
C GLY A 56 -5.61 8.58 3.15
N MET A 57 -5.18 9.28 2.11
CA MET A 57 -5.95 9.51 0.90
C MET A 57 -5.15 9.04 -0.31
N LEU A 58 -5.71 8.10 -1.07
CA LEU A 58 -5.25 7.80 -2.43
C LEU A 58 -5.64 8.96 -3.32
N LEU A 59 -4.64 9.62 -3.91
CA LEU A 59 -4.80 10.82 -4.72
C LEU A 59 -4.92 10.47 -6.21
N ASP A 60 -3.98 9.67 -6.70
CA ASP A 60 -3.89 9.30 -8.12
C ASP A 60 -3.13 7.97 -8.33
N ASN A 61 -3.05 7.53 -9.59
CA ASN A 61 -2.37 6.31 -10.02
C ASN A 61 -1.24 6.67 -10.99
N PRO A 62 -0.03 6.98 -10.47
CA PRO A 62 1.07 7.41 -11.32
C PRO A 62 1.55 6.27 -12.24
N ASN A 63 2.42 6.64 -13.18
CA ASN A 63 3.13 5.68 -14.03
C ASN A 63 4.59 6.10 -14.17
N ARG A 64 5.35 6.00 -13.06
CA ARG A 64 6.76 6.37 -13.06
C ARG A 64 7.61 5.22 -13.60
N SER A 65 8.57 5.56 -14.45
CA SER A 65 9.64 4.65 -14.87
C SER A 65 10.44 4.16 -13.67
N GLY A 66 10.86 2.90 -13.68
CA GLY A 66 11.68 2.30 -12.62
C GLY A 66 10.89 1.80 -11.40
N LEU A 67 9.56 1.79 -11.44
CA LEU A 67 8.70 1.22 -10.41
C LEU A 67 7.83 0.09 -11.00
N CYS A 68 7.37 -0.83 -10.13
CA CYS A 68 6.44 -1.91 -10.49
C CYS A 68 5.12 -1.40 -11.12
N ARG A 69 4.28 -2.35 -11.51
CA ARG A 69 3.14 -2.18 -12.44
C ARG A 69 2.01 -1.32 -11.88
N THR A 70 1.41 -1.75 -10.77
CA THR A 70 0.35 -0.98 -10.09
C THR A 70 1.03 0.02 -9.18
N GLN A 71 0.78 1.31 -9.38
CA GLN A 71 1.35 2.38 -8.56
C GLN A 71 0.21 3.25 -8.04
N ILE A 72 0.25 3.57 -6.75
CA ILE A 72 -0.70 4.47 -6.11
C ILE A 72 0.04 5.57 -5.36
N HIS A 73 -0.44 6.80 -5.52
CA HIS A 73 0.06 7.94 -4.76
C HIS A 73 -0.85 8.17 -3.55
N VAL A 74 -0.30 8.00 -2.36
CA VAL A 74 -1.04 8.14 -1.09
C VAL A 74 -0.45 9.25 -0.25
N ARG A 75 -1.30 10.16 0.22
CA ARG A 75 -0.98 11.09 1.31
C ARG A 75 -1.38 10.44 2.63
N LEU A 76 -0.41 10.18 3.50
CA LEU A 76 -0.62 9.64 4.84
C LEU A 76 -0.93 10.78 5.81
N GLU A 77 -1.71 10.47 6.84
CA GLU A 77 -1.94 11.38 7.97
C GLU A 77 -0.78 11.33 8.98
N GLU A 78 -0.16 10.17 9.14
CA GLU A 78 1.03 10.00 9.98
C GLU A 78 2.30 10.44 9.26
N ASP A 79 3.27 10.92 10.03
CA ASP A 79 4.58 11.27 9.50
C ASP A 79 5.33 10.01 9.03
N VAL A 80 5.77 10.03 7.78
CA VAL A 80 6.55 8.96 7.15
C VAL A 80 7.89 8.72 7.85
N SER A 81 8.45 9.71 8.54
CA SER A 81 9.70 9.56 9.30
C SER A 81 9.55 8.52 10.43
N ASN A 82 8.36 8.40 11.01
CA ASN A 82 8.03 7.34 11.98
C ASN A 82 8.12 5.93 11.36
N MET A 83 7.92 5.79 10.04
CA MET A 83 8.05 4.51 9.33
C MET A 83 9.51 4.04 9.20
N PHE A 84 10.45 4.98 9.14
CA PHE A 84 11.89 4.70 8.96
C PHE A 84 12.64 4.57 10.28
N ALA A 85 12.18 5.24 11.33
CA ALA A 85 12.80 5.20 12.65
C ALA A 85 12.81 3.80 13.30
N ASN A 86 11.84 2.94 12.93
CA ASN A 86 11.72 1.59 13.46
C ASN A 86 11.45 0.62 12.31
N PRO A 87 12.47 0.15 11.55
CA PRO A 87 12.24 -0.68 10.39
C PRO A 87 11.55 -1.99 10.75
N VAL A 88 10.49 -2.29 10.00
CA VAL A 88 9.62 -3.46 10.19
C VAL A 88 9.62 -4.35 8.92
N GLY A 89 10.62 -4.21 8.05
CA GLY A 89 10.65 -4.76 6.68
C GLY A 89 10.40 -3.70 5.61
N ASN A 90 10.11 -4.07 4.35
CA ASN A 90 9.79 -3.12 3.26
C ASN A 90 8.33 -3.20 2.78
N HIS A 91 7.60 -4.25 3.13
CA HIS A 91 6.21 -4.44 2.71
C HIS A 91 5.21 -3.68 3.60
N PHE A 92 4.17 -3.16 2.95
CA PHE A 92 3.05 -2.47 3.56
C PHE A 92 1.75 -3.07 3.02
N LEU A 93 0.74 -3.16 3.88
CA LEU A 93 -0.62 -3.47 3.48
C LEU A 93 -1.36 -2.15 3.27
N VAL A 94 -2.10 -2.05 2.16
CA VAL A 94 -2.95 -0.91 1.85
C VAL A 94 -4.38 -1.42 1.71
N CYS A 95 -5.29 -0.90 2.53
CA CYS A 95 -6.70 -1.20 2.50
C CYS A 95 -7.50 0.02 2.02
N ARG A 96 -8.56 -0.21 1.23
CA ARG A 96 -9.53 0.82 0.84
C ARG A 96 -10.40 1.17 2.04
N GLY A 97 -10.49 2.44 2.41
CA GLY A 97 -11.28 2.93 3.54
C GLY A 97 -10.42 3.41 4.72
N ALA A 98 -11.04 4.15 5.64
CA ALA A 98 -10.41 4.65 6.86
C ALA A 98 -10.70 3.69 8.02
N PHE A 99 -9.70 2.90 8.38
CA PHE A 99 -9.79 1.78 9.32
C PHE A 99 -8.68 1.78 10.38
N ALA A 100 -7.89 2.86 10.49
CA ALA A 100 -6.80 2.94 11.45
C ALA A 100 -7.26 2.66 12.89
N GLN A 101 -8.42 3.19 13.31
CA GLN A 101 -8.93 2.99 14.66
C GLN A 101 -9.29 1.52 14.92
N GLN A 102 -9.93 0.84 13.97
CA GLN A 102 -10.27 -0.58 14.05
C GLN A 102 -9.01 -1.45 14.10
N MET A 103 -7.99 -1.10 13.30
CA MET A 103 -6.70 -1.79 13.33
C MET A 103 -5.99 -1.61 14.69
N LEU A 104 -5.98 -0.41 15.25
CA LEU A 104 -5.42 -0.15 16.58
C LEU A 104 -6.17 -0.91 17.68
N ALA A 105 -7.50 -0.99 17.59
CA ALA A 105 -8.32 -1.77 18.52
C ALA A 105 -8.00 -3.27 18.44
N LEU A 106 -7.86 -3.81 17.22
CA LEU A 106 -7.48 -5.20 17.00
C LEU A 106 -6.09 -5.51 17.58
N LEU A 107 -5.10 -4.65 17.34
CA LEU A 107 -3.73 -4.82 17.84
C LEU A 107 -3.68 -4.85 19.37
N ARG A 108 -4.49 -4.02 20.05
CA ARG A 108 -4.62 -4.02 21.51
C ARG A 108 -5.32 -5.27 22.05
N PHE A 109 -6.17 -5.91 21.25
CA PHE A 109 -6.90 -7.11 21.66
C PHE A 109 -6.06 -8.38 21.55
N ILE A 110 -5.13 -8.43 20.59
CA ILE A 110 -4.27 -9.61 20.32
C ILE A 110 -2.93 -9.59 21.06
N GLN A 111 -2.63 -8.51 21.79
CA GLN A 111 -1.45 -8.37 22.65
C GLN A 111 -1.84 -8.59 24.11
#